data_AF-A0A955PHT6-F1
#
_entry.id   AF-A0A955PHT6-F1
#
_cell.length_a   1.000
_cell.length_b   1.000
_cell.length_c   1.000
_cell.angle_alpha   90.00
_cell.angle_beta   90.00
_cell.angle_gamma   90.00
#
_symmetry.space_group_name_H-M   'P 1'
#
loop_
_entity.id
_entity.type
_entity.pdbx_description
1 polymer ?
#
loop_
_entity_poly.entity_id
_entity_poly.type
_entity_poly.pdbx_seq_one_letter_code
_entity_poly.pdbx_strand_id
1 'polypeptide(L)'
;MKIARIFPLIAAVLFSQTVQAETLTVGPGFGTDYNSITNAIIEAASGDVLLITDGVYSTTSGESFPIFLTRGVIVRAAPGAKPVIQGDGTETLMRSFIAGLINLEGLTFIGGGGSGDGGALSFRTATVTIRNCTFTGNKLTGAGGAGVYANFGEILIEDCLFLENEIETQASDDSGAGARIDNADFLLRNCRFIRNRAIGGEPNGGALFTHGDGTIEDCYFQDNYTPAWGGGLWADGANDLTIRGCDFVGNRSGYSGGGMYLFYTAALVEDCGFYANFSSETSGAGGLTLDGFRSEPHQIERCRFVGNSSLWAGGARSMRSARPEFLNCLMIGNRGFIAGGIGVDDEAYATIRYSSLSRNFTNAITVEGGGTAGIHDSLFSGHPNAHVRLAGNGMNAFSVNSLFFDSKAGIFSSPTGDYTDLEALESDRQDWNDNLVGDPRFLSPVTGTWTQDATFDPDSYQTVLVDESANWESNQWVGANFTINPNITQPLHYAIVSNTSNTMSIWGDSEFFSTSGIAYEIVDVRMSALSAAADVASPTGPSTDFFGNPRPVDIFDRGRDESMDEYDIGAIEIPYESPFLNPKSDINRDGRVDSKDLLLLDEAIKEESK
;
A
#
# COMPACT_ATOMS: atom_id res chain seq x y z
N MET A 1 -82.86 -2.12 14.03
CA MET A 1 -82.42 -0.97 13.20
C MET A 1 -81.75 0.02 14.13
N LYS A 2 -80.52 0.41 13.81
CA LYS A 2 -79.45 0.83 14.74
C LYS A 2 -79.65 2.24 15.32
N ILE A 3 -79.40 2.36 16.63
CA ILE A 3 -79.20 3.62 17.36
C ILE A 3 -77.75 4.06 17.13
N ALA A 4 -77.54 5.22 16.50
CA ALA A 4 -76.22 5.80 16.30
C ALA A 4 -75.82 6.63 17.53
N ARG A 5 -74.73 6.23 18.20
CA ARG A 5 -74.07 7.01 19.26
C ARG A 5 -73.10 8.00 18.62
N ILE A 6 -73.22 9.27 19.01
CA ILE A 6 -72.27 10.34 18.69
C ILE A 6 -71.13 10.27 19.72
N PHE A 7 -69.90 10.06 19.26
CA PHE A 7 -68.67 10.27 20.05
C PHE A 7 -68.07 11.63 19.68
N PRO A 8 -67.58 12.45 20.63
CA PRO A 8 -66.82 13.64 20.29
C PRO A 8 -65.40 13.25 19.89
N LEU A 9 -64.97 13.74 18.74
CA LEU A 9 -63.61 13.64 18.22
C LEU A 9 -62.72 14.57 19.07
N ILE A 10 -61.89 14.02 19.96
CA ILE A 10 -60.80 14.75 20.59
C ILE A 10 -59.69 14.85 19.54
N ALA A 11 -59.51 16.05 18.96
CA ALA A 11 -58.35 16.36 18.14
C ALA A 11 -57.12 16.45 19.07
N ALA A 12 -56.30 15.40 19.10
CA ALA A 12 -54.96 15.47 19.66
C ALA A 12 -54.13 16.36 18.73
N VAL A 13 -53.83 17.58 19.18
CA VAL A 13 -52.82 18.43 18.56
C VAL A 13 -51.46 17.78 18.87
N LEU A 14 -50.99 16.95 17.94
CA LEU A 14 -49.60 16.52 17.89
C LEU A 14 -48.78 17.76 17.53
N PHE A 15 -48.19 18.41 18.54
CA PHE A 15 -47.04 19.28 18.31
C PHE A 15 -45.92 18.38 17.79
N SER A 16 -45.71 18.39 16.48
CA SER A 16 -44.43 18.01 15.89
C SER A 16 -43.41 19.00 16.44
N GLN A 17 -42.74 18.63 17.52
CA GLN A 17 -41.48 19.27 17.87
C GLN A 17 -40.52 18.90 16.74
N THR A 18 -40.12 19.89 15.95
CA THR A 18 -38.91 19.81 15.16
C THR A 18 -37.77 19.61 16.15
N VAL A 19 -37.28 18.38 16.30
CA VAL A 19 -36.06 18.09 17.06
C VAL A 19 -34.92 18.73 16.27
N GLN A 20 -34.48 19.90 16.71
CA GLN A 20 -33.29 20.54 16.18
C GLN A 20 -32.09 19.89 16.88
N ALA A 21 -31.08 19.50 16.10
CA ALA A 21 -29.81 19.02 16.65
C ALA A 21 -29.22 20.04 17.63
N GLU A 22 -28.95 19.61 18.85
CA GLU A 22 -28.31 20.42 19.89
C GLU A 22 -26.79 20.18 19.90
N THR A 23 -26.02 21.11 20.46
CA THR A 23 -24.59 20.93 20.76
C THR A 23 -24.41 20.82 22.26
N LEU A 24 -23.87 19.69 22.71
CA LEU A 24 -23.60 19.37 24.12
C LEU A 24 -22.10 19.39 24.35
N THR A 25 -21.63 20.17 25.31
CA THR A 25 -20.22 20.23 25.70
C THR A 25 -19.89 19.15 26.73
N VAL A 26 -18.80 18.41 26.51
CA VAL A 26 -18.45 17.24 27.33
C VAL A 26 -17.00 17.32 27.78
N GLY A 27 -16.76 17.26 29.08
CA GLY A 27 -15.41 17.09 29.60
C GLY A 27 -15.19 17.40 31.08
N PRO A 28 -13.98 17.12 31.57
CA PRO A 28 -13.64 17.26 32.98
C PRO A 28 -13.41 18.73 33.34
N GLY A 29 -14.46 19.45 33.74
CA GLY A 29 -14.32 20.86 34.14
C GLY A 29 -15.63 21.53 34.54
N PHE A 30 -15.54 22.70 35.19
CA PHE A 30 -16.71 23.54 35.42
C PHE A 30 -17.13 24.22 34.11
N GLY A 31 -18.39 24.08 33.72
CA GLY A 31 -18.96 24.76 32.56
C GLY A 31 -19.21 23.89 31.32
N THR A 32 -18.94 22.59 31.40
CA THR A 32 -19.43 21.59 30.43
C THR A 32 -20.84 21.12 30.82
N ASP A 33 -21.63 20.71 29.83
CA ASP A 33 -22.98 20.17 30.06
C ASP A 33 -22.91 18.78 30.71
N TYR A 34 -21.89 17.99 30.34
CA TYR A 34 -21.65 16.65 30.87
C TYR A 34 -20.18 16.43 31.23
N ASN A 35 -19.95 15.66 32.29
CA ASN A 35 -18.60 15.29 32.74
C ASN A 35 -18.04 14.04 32.03
N SER A 36 -18.88 13.28 31.32
CA SER A 36 -18.48 12.09 30.57
C SER A 36 -19.27 11.92 29.27
N ILE A 37 -18.65 11.31 28.27
CA ILE A 37 -19.20 10.98 26.97
C ILE A 37 -20.35 9.98 27.14
N THR A 38 -20.16 9.00 28.03
CA THR A 38 -21.20 8.02 28.41
C THR A 38 -22.51 8.70 28.80
N ASN A 39 -22.46 9.68 29.70
CA ASN A 39 -23.67 10.37 30.16
C ASN A 39 -24.26 11.28 29.09
N ALA A 40 -23.43 11.95 28.30
CA ALA A 40 -23.89 12.79 27.20
C ALA A 40 -24.68 11.98 26.15
N ILE A 41 -24.23 10.78 25.80
CA ILE A 41 -24.91 9.92 24.81
C ILE A 41 -26.27 9.42 25.31
N ILE A 42 -26.42 9.17 26.61
CA ILE A 42 -27.70 8.71 27.19
C ILE A 42 -28.79 9.74 26.93
N GLU A 43 -28.47 11.03 27.08
CA GLU A 43 -29.41 12.15 26.98
C GLU A 43 -29.53 12.73 25.56
N ALA A 44 -28.48 12.67 24.73
CA ALA A 44 -28.46 13.27 23.38
C ALA A 44 -29.60 12.80 22.48
N ALA A 45 -30.17 13.63 21.62
CA ALA A 45 -31.05 13.20 20.53
C ALA A 45 -30.24 12.73 19.30
N SER A 46 -30.88 12.03 18.37
CA SER A 46 -30.24 11.75 17.09
C SER A 46 -30.04 13.05 16.31
N GLY A 47 -28.84 13.25 15.80
CA GLY A 47 -28.39 14.47 15.12
C GLY A 47 -27.57 15.40 16.01
N ASP A 48 -27.57 15.19 17.33
CA ASP A 48 -26.82 16.05 18.26
C ASP A 48 -25.31 15.94 18.07
N VAL A 49 -24.63 17.04 18.44
CA VAL A 49 -23.18 17.18 18.40
C VAL A 49 -22.65 17.18 19.84
N LEU A 50 -21.85 16.19 20.18
CA LEU A 50 -21.07 16.14 21.41
C LEU A 50 -19.71 16.77 21.15
N LEU A 51 -19.47 17.94 21.73
CA LEU A 51 -18.22 18.69 21.61
C LEU A 51 -17.30 18.35 22.79
N ILE A 52 -16.27 17.55 22.52
CA ILE A 52 -15.40 16.97 23.54
C ILE A 52 -14.24 17.93 23.83
N THR A 53 -14.16 18.45 25.05
CA THR A 53 -13.07 19.36 25.46
C THR A 53 -11.77 18.59 25.69
N ASP A 54 -10.68 19.31 25.95
CA ASP A 54 -9.39 18.70 26.21
C ASP A 54 -9.41 17.85 27.49
N GLY A 55 -8.73 16.70 27.47
CA GLY A 55 -8.62 15.81 28.63
C GLY A 55 -8.59 14.31 28.30
N VAL A 56 -8.36 13.50 29.34
CA VAL A 56 -8.38 12.04 29.28
C VAL A 56 -9.71 11.50 29.78
N TYR A 57 -10.39 10.73 28.94
CA TYR A 57 -11.69 10.12 29.15
C TYR A 57 -11.51 8.62 29.38
N SER A 58 -11.56 8.20 30.64
CA SER A 58 -11.33 6.83 31.11
C SER A 58 -12.35 6.41 32.17
N THR A 59 -12.29 5.17 32.64
CA THR A 59 -13.10 4.72 33.79
C THR A 59 -12.88 5.56 35.05
N THR A 60 -11.68 6.15 35.21
CA THR A 60 -11.37 7.04 36.34
C THR A 60 -12.00 8.42 36.19
N SER A 61 -12.23 8.89 34.96
CA SER A 61 -12.93 10.16 34.69
C SER A 61 -14.45 9.98 34.55
N GLY A 62 -14.98 8.77 34.71
CA GLY A 62 -16.41 8.47 34.71
C GLY A 62 -16.97 7.91 33.40
N GLU A 63 -16.13 7.42 32.50
CA GLU A 63 -16.59 6.63 31.34
C GLU A 63 -16.94 5.19 31.73
N SER A 64 -17.89 4.61 31.00
CA SER A 64 -18.20 3.18 31.06
C SER A 64 -17.95 2.58 29.68
N PHE A 65 -16.91 1.75 29.56
CA PHE A 65 -16.60 1.04 28.32
C PHE A 65 -17.35 -0.31 28.25
N PRO A 66 -17.85 -0.71 27.07
CA PRO A 66 -17.93 0.09 25.85
C PRO A 66 -18.92 1.25 25.97
N ILE A 67 -18.57 2.41 25.43
CA ILE A 67 -19.49 3.52 25.24
C ILE A 67 -20.43 3.14 24.09
N PHE A 68 -21.70 2.88 24.40
CA PHE A 68 -22.69 2.44 23.42
C PHE A 68 -23.32 3.63 22.66
N LEU A 69 -22.97 3.76 21.39
CA LEU A 69 -23.55 4.74 20.47
C LEU A 69 -24.92 4.25 19.99
N THR A 70 -25.95 4.51 20.79
CA THR A 70 -27.32 3.97 20.60
C THR A 70 -28.20 4.78 19.64
N ARG A 71 -27.70 5.90 19.12
CA ARG A 71 -28.42 6.84 18.23
C ARG A 71 -27.42 7.51 17.30
N GLY A 72 -27.89 8.06 16.17
CA GLY A 72 -27.00 8.72 15.22
C GLY A 72 -26.51 10.05 15.79
N VAL A 73 -25.24 10.14 16.19
CA VAL A 73 -24.64 11.31 16.86
C VAL A 73 -23.34 11.71 16.17
N ILE A 74 -22.94 12.96 16.38
CA ILE A 74 -21.64 13.49 15.99
C ILE A 74 -20.82 13.69 17.26
N VAL A 75 -19.73 12.96 17.43
CA VAL A 75 -18.79 13.12 18.54
C VAL A 75 -17.50 13.72 18.00
N ARG A 76 -17.18 14.95 18.39
CA ARG A 76 -16.02 15.65 17.84
C ARG A 76 -15.25 16.45 18.88
N ALA A 77 -13.94 16.58 18.70
CA ALA A 77 -13.13 17.46 19.52
C ALA A 77 -13.60 18.92 19.42
N ALA A 78 -13.54 19.63 20.55
CA ALA A 78 -13.67 21.08 20.60
C ALA A 78 -12.53 21.74 19.80
N PRO A 79 -12.73 22.95 19.24
CA PRO A 79 -11.66 23.64 18.51
C PRO A 79 -10.38 23.76 19.35
N GLY A 80 -9.29 23.15 18.87
CA GLY A 80 -7.98 23.13 19.53
C GLY A 80 -7.82 22.12 20.68
N ALA A 81 -8.86 21.37 21.02
CA ALA A 81 -8.77 20.28 22.00
C ALA A 81 -8.18 19.01 21.37
N LYS A 82 -7.52 18.19 22.19
CA LYS A 82 -6.99 16.87 21.82
C LYS A 82 -7.48 15.80 22.81
N PRO A 83 -8.78 15.49 22.81
CA PRO A 83 -9.35 14.54 23.76
C PRO A 83 -8.83 13.12 23.53
N VAL A 84 -8.47 12.45 24.62
CA VAL A 84 -7.98 11.07 24.62
C VAL A 84 -9.02 10.16 25.27
N ILE A 85 -9.58 9.22 24.52
CA ILE A 85 -10.45 8.17 25.03
C ILE A 85 -9.57 6.97 25.35
N GLN A 86 -9.43 6.67 26.64
CA GLN A 86 -8.44 5.73 27.16
C GLN A 86 -9.08 4.59 27.93
N GLY A 87 -8.96 3.39 27.39
CA GLY A 87 -9.27 2.13 28.08
C GLY A 87 -8.07 1.55 28.83
N ASP A 88 -8.29 0.40 29.44
CA ASP A 88 -7.28 -0.39 30.17
C ASP A 88 -6.87 -1.68 29.44
N GLY A 89 -7.26 -1.81 28.17
CA GLY A 89 -7.02 -2.97 27.30
C GLY A 89 -8.05 -4.09 27.44
N THR A 90 -9.05 -3.96 28.32
CA THR A 90 -9.96 -5.06 28.63
C THR A 90 -11.25 -5.08 27.80
N GLU A 91 -11.65 -3.96 27.21
CA GLU A 91 -12.93 -3.79 26.52
C GLU A 91 -12.81 -2.89 25.29
N THR A 92 -13.78 -3.01 24.38
CA THR A 92 -13.94 -2.06 23.26
C THR A 92 -14.23 -0.65 23.80
N LEU A 93 -13.63 0.41 23.24
CA LEU A 93 -13.89 1.78 23.72
C LEU A 93 -15.26 2.31 23.31
N MET A 94 -15.59 2.30 22.02
CA MET A 94 -16.92 2.68 21.55
C MET A 94 -17.52 1.63 20.63
N ARG A 95 -18.84 1.39 20.78
CA ARG A 95 -19.55 0.37 20.03
C ARG A 95 -20.91 0.85 19.53
N SER A 96 -21.27 0.48 18.30
CA SER A 96 -22.62 0.69 17.75
C SER A 96 -23.16 -0.56 17.07
N PHE A 97 -24.46 -0.78 17.23
CA PHE A 97 -25.23 -1.83 16.55
C PHE A 97 -26.44 -1.28 15.78
N ILE A 98 -26.53 0.04 15.63
CA ILE A 98 -27.68 0.69 15.02
C ILE A 98 -27.41 0.99 13.54
N ALA A 99 -28.47 0.98 12.73
CA ALA A 99 -28.47 1.57 11.39
C ALA A 99 -28.70 3.09 11.49
N GLY A 100 -27.68 3.83 11.92
CA GLY A 100 -27.72 5.29 12.04
C GLY A 100 -26.36 5.93 11.75
N LEU A 101 -26.39 7.24 11.48
CA LEU A 101 -25.18 8.02 11.15
C LEU A 101 -24.34 8.26 12.41
N ILE A 102 -23.13 7.74 12.44
CA ILE A 102 -22.13 8.02 13.48
C ILE A 102 -20.99 8.80 12.84
N ASN A 103 -20.67 9.97 13.40
CA ASN A 103 -19.51 10.76 12.99
C ASN A 103 -18.55 10.94 14.17
N LEU A 104 -17.30 10.55 14.00
CA LEU A 104 -16.23 10.70 14.98
C LEU A 104 -15.13 11.59 14.39
N GLU A 105 -14.77 12.68 15.07
CA GLU A 105 -13.82 13.65 14.52
C GLU A 105 -12.82 14.19 15.56
N GLY A 106 -11.52 14.13 15.25
CA GLY A 106 -10.48 14.76 16.08
C GLY A 106 -10.19 14.04 17.41
N LEU A 107 -10.47 12.74 17.50
CA LEU A 107 -10.37 11.97 18.75
C LEU A 107 -9.16 11.03 18.74
N THR A 108 -8.51 10.88 19.90
CA THR A 108 -7.45 9.87 20.10
C THR A 108 -8.01 8.68 20.89
N PHE A 109 -7.80 7.47 20.41
CA PHE A 109 -8.22 6.21 21.01
C PHE A 109 -7.00 5.36 21.39
N ILE A 110 -6.87 5.06 22.68
CA ILE A 110 -5.77 4.28 23.24
C ILE A 110 -6.27 3.23 24.24
N GLY A 111 -5.59 2.10 24.29
CA GLY A 111 -5.88 1.06 25.29
C GLY A 111 -7.26 0.43 25.13
N GLY A 112 -7.84 0.47 23.92
CA GLY A 112 -8.98 -0.36 23.57
C GLY A 112 -8.57 -1.82 23.44
N GLY A 113 -9.46 -2.75 23.77
CA GLY A 113 -9.15 -4.17 23.65
C GLY A 113 -10.28 -5.14 23.96
N GLY A 114 -9.94 -6.20 24.70
CA GLY A 114 -10.85 -7.31 25.01
C GLY A 114 -10.87 -8.41 23.95
N SER A 115 -11.97 -9.17 23.91
CA SER A 115 -12.17 -10.33 23.02
C SER A 115 -13.34 -10.19 22.04
N GLY A 116 -13.85 -8.96 21.89
CA GLY A 116 -14.88 -8.63 20.90
C GLY A 116 -14.29 -8.45 19.49
N ASP A 117 -15.11 -7.92 18.56
CA ASP A 117 -14.67 -7.76 17.16
C ASP A 117 -13.72 -6.56 16.95
N GLY A 118 -13.73 -5.56 17.84
CA GLY A 118 -12.93 -4.34 17.68
C GLY A 118 -12.33 -3.84 18.99
N GLY A 119 -11.09 -3.37 18.96
CA GLY A 119 -10.37 -2.89 20.15
C GLY A 119 -10.75 -1.47 20.51
N ALA A 120 -10.46 -0.48 19.67
CA ALA A 120 -10.94 0.88 19.92
C ALA A 120 -12.42 1.03 19.52
N LEU A 121 -12.75 0.71 18.27
CA LEU A 121 -14.09 0.91 17.73
C LEU A 121 -14.66 -0.37 17.15
N SER A 122 -15.96 -0.59 17.37
CA SER A 122 -16.70 -1.70 16.77
C SER A 122 -18.08 -1.24 16.28
N PHE A 123 -18.29 -1.33 14.97
CA PHE A 123 -19.53 -0.94 14.32
C PHE A 123 -20.14 -2.12 13.57
N ARG A 124 -21.44 -2.35 13.82
CA ARG A 124 -22.25 -3.27 13.03
C ARG A 124 -23.44 -2.51 12.44
N THR A 125 -23.58 -2.53 11.11
CA THR A 125 -24.69 -1.97 10.31
C THR A 125 -24.81 -0.43 10.25
N ALA A 126 -23.90 0.31 10.89
CA ALA A 126 -23.95 1.76 10.92
C ALA A 126 -23.34 2.40 9.66
N THR A 127 -23.85 3.57 9.27
CA THR A 127 -23.10 4.47 8.39
C THR A 127 -22.13 5.25 9.27
N VAL A 128 -20.83 5.06 9.05
CA VAL A 128 -19.79 5.58 9.93
C VAL A 128 -18.89 6.52 9.15
N THR A 129 -18.63 7.69 9.74
CA THR A 129 -17.59 8.59 9.28
C THR A 129 -16.59 8.82 10.41
N ILE A 130 -15.31 8.60 10.13
CA ILE A 130 -14.21 8.81 11.06
C ILE A 130 -13.23 9.77 10.38
N ARG A 131 -12.94 10.91 11.02
CA ARG A 131 -12.04 11.93 10.48
C ARG A 131 -11.01 12.41 11.49
N ASN A 132 -9.78 12.62 11.06
CA ASN A 132 -8.75 13.26 11.89
C ASN A 132 -8.59 12.55 13.26
N CYS A 133 -8.79 11.24 13.30
CA CYS A 133 -8.71 10.45 14.52
C CYS A 133 -7.41 9.63 14.55
N THR A 134 -6.91 9.38 15.76
CA THR A 134 -5.72 8.55 16.01
C THR A 134 -6.12 7.30 16.80
N PHE A 135 -5.70 6.13 16.31
CA PHE A 135 -5.83 4.83 16.97
C PHE A 135 -4.43 4.32 17.28
N THR A 136 -4.04 4.34 18.56
CA THR A 136 -2.68 3.99 18.97
C THR A 136 -2.65 2.95 20.10
N GLY A 137 -1.82 1.93 19.95
CA GLY A 137 -1.59 0.93 21.00
C GLY A 137 -2.84 0.17 21.45
N ASN A 138 -3.85 0.05 20.58
CA ASN A 138 -5.04 -0.75 20.89
C ASN A 138 -4.74 -2.23 20.62
N LYS A 139 -5.25 -3.11 21.49
CA LYS A 139 -4.86 -4.51 21.53
C LYS A 139 -6.05 -5.45 21.63
N LEU A 140 -6.24 -6.32 20.66
CA LEU A 140 -7.35 -7.26 20.65
C LEU A 140 -6.89 -8.71 20.87
N THR A 141 -7.61 -9.42 21.72
CA THR A 141 -7.45 -10.87 21.95
C THR A 141 -8.52 -11.65 21.19
N GLY A 142 -8.28 -11.93 19.90
CA GLY A 142 -9.23 -12.63 19.04
C GLY A 142 -9.20 -12.13 17.60
N ALA A 143 -10.21 -12.48 16.82
CA ALA A 143 -10.35 -12.02 15.44
C ALA A 143 -11.05 -10.66 15.37
N GLY A 144 -10.61 -9.77 14.50
CA GLY A 144 -11.19 -8.43 14.42
C GLY A 144 -10.27 -7.33 13.91
N GLY A 145 -10.56 -6.10 14.34
CA GLY A 145 -9.72 -4.93 14.13
C GLY A 145 -9.35 -4.24 15.44
N ALA A 146 -8.06 -4.29 15.85
CA ALA A 146 -7.67 -3.70 17.13
C ALA A 146 -7.87 -2.19 17.18
N GLY A 147 -7.63 -1.47 16.08
CA GLY A 147 -8.11 -0.10 15.93
C GLY A 147 -9.62 -0.09 15.64
N VAL A 148 -10.01 -0.39 14.40
CA VAL A 148 -11.40 -0.29 13.95
C VAL A 148 -11.91 -1.61 13.40
N TYR A 149 -13.08 -2.03 13.89
CA TYR A 149 -13.89 -3.06 13.25
C TYR A 149 -15.17 -2.44 12.71
N ALA A 150 -15.45 -2.67 11.43
CA ALA A 150 -16.70 -2.27 10.79
C ALA A 150 -17.27 -3.44 9.97
N ASN A 151 -18.56 -3.72 10.15
CA ASN A 151 -19.26 -4.75 9.40
C ASN A 151 -20.64 -4.26 8.93
N PHE A 152 -20.87 -4.30 7.62
CA PHE A 152 -22.02 -3.70 6.92
C PHE A 152 -22.11 -2.16 7.05
N GLY A 153 -22.87 -1.55 6.16
CA GLY A 153 -23.09 -0.10 6.11
C GLY A 153 -22.16 0.60 5.12
N GLU A 154 -22.14 1.94 5.18
CA GLU A 154 -21.23 2.80 4.42
C GLU A 154 -20.16 3.33 5.38
N ILE A 155 -18.88 3.08 5.07
CA ILE A 155 -17.76 3.40 5.97
C ILE A 155 -16.82 4.39 5.31
N LEU A 156 -16.67 5.57 5.91
CA LEU A 156 -15.69 6.58 5.51
C LEU A 156 -14.66 6.76 6.61
N ILE A 157 -13.39 6.51 6.31
CA ILE A 157 -12.25 6.79 7.20
C ILE A 157 -11.29 7.70 6.45
N GLU A 158 -11.08 8.90 6.96
CA GLU A 158 -10.33 9.95 6.28
C GLU A 158 -9.38 10.67 7.24
N ASP A 159 -8.16 10.95 6.79
CA ASP A 159 -7.16 11.68 7.57
C ASP A 159 -6.84 11.02 8.94
N CYS A 160 -6.86 9.68 9.00
CA CYS A 160 -6.67 8.93 10.23
C CYS A 160 -5.28 8.29 10.37
N LEU A 161 -4.83 8.13 11.61
CA LEU A 161 -3.61 7.42 11.96
C LEU A 161 -3.93 6.15 12.74
N PHE A 162 -3.45 5.00 12.24
CA PHE A 162 -3.46 3.70 12.91
C PHE A 162 -2.02 3.30 13.22
N LEU A 163 -1.63 3.43 14.48
CA LEU A 163 -0.25 3.24 14.93
C LEU A 163 -0.15 2.13 15.97
N GLU A 164 0.76 1.17 15.76
CA GLU A 164 1.10 0.15 16.77
C GLU A 164 -0.12 -0.60 17.35
N ASN A 165 -1.19 -0.77 16.55
CA ASN A 165 -2.32 -1.59 16.98
C ASN A 165 -1.97 -3.07 16.80
N GLU A 166 -2.46 -3.92 17.70
CA GLU A 166 -1.99 -5.30 17.82
C GLU A 166 -3.13 -6.31 17.98
N ILE A 167 -3.06 -7.43 17.25
CA ILE A 167 -3.81 -8.66 17.57
C ILE A 167 -2.86 -9.60 18.32
N GLU A 168 -3.11 -9.81 19.62
CA GLU A 168 -2.13 -10.43 20.53
C GLU A 168 -2.13 -11.97 20.53
N THR A 169 -3.26 -12.60 20.21
CA THR A 169 -3.44 -14.05 20.31
C THR A 169 -3.83 -14.67 18.98
N GLN A 170 -3.60 -15.99 18.85
CA GLN A 170 -4.04 -16.80 17.71
C GLN A 170 -5.54 -16.56 17.43
N ALA A 171 -5.83 -15.71 16.45
CA ALA A 171 -7.15 -15.52 15.90
C ALA A 171 -7.42 -16.73 15.02
N SER A 172 -8.56 -17.40 15.22
CA SER A 172 -8.99 -18.50 14.35
C SER A 172 -9.63 -17.99 13.05
N ASP A 173 -9.86 -16.69 12.94
CA ASP A 173 -10.59 -16.02 11.87
C ASP A 173 -9.87 -14.71 11.48
N ASP A 174 -10.30 -14.13 10.36
CA ASP A 174 -9.59 -13.03 9.70
C ASP A 174 -9.37 -11.79 10.60
N SER A 175 -8.22 -11.14 10.50
CA SER A 175 -7.97 -9.91 11.27
C SER A 175 -7.16 -8.89 10.49
N GLY A 176 -7.31 -7.61 10.87
CA GLY A 176 -6.43 -6.52 10.45
C GLY A 176 -6.15 -5.63 11.65
N ALA A 177 -4.90 -5.59 12.12
CA ALA A 177 -4.60 -5.01 13.42
C ALA A 177 -4.92 -3.51 13.50
N GLY A 178 -4.70 -2.77 12.41
CA GLY A 178 -5.18 -1.40 12.30
C GLY A 178 -6.70 -1.36 12.12
N ALA A 179 -7.20 -2.00 11.05
CA ALA A 179 -8.64 -2.07 10.79
C ALA A 179 -9.07 -3.37 10.10
N ARG A 180 -10.31 -3.77 10.36
CA ARG A 180 -11.03 -4.82 9.66
C ARG A 180 -12.38 -4.27 9.16
N ILE A 181 -12.62 -4.40 7.85
CA ILE A 181 -13.85 -3.93 7.20
C ILE A 181 -14.50 -5.10 6.43
N ASP A 182 -15.65 -5.56 6.90
CA ASP A 182 -16.39 -6.68 6.31
C ASP A 182 -17.72 -6.21 5.67
N ASN A 183 -18.05 -6.75 4.49
CA ASN A 183 -19.38 -6.62 3.86
C ASN A 183 -19.93 -5.18 3.78
N ALA A 184 -19.06 -4.18 3.61
CA ALA A 184 -19.41 -2.77 3.60
C ALA A 184 -18.82 -2.11 2.35
N ASP A 185 -19.54 -1.11 1.82
CA ASP A 185 -18.97 -0.17 0.87
C ASP A 185 -18.12 0.81 1.68
N PHE A 186 -16.84 0.94 1.34
CA PHE A 186 -15.93 1.78 2.11
C PHE A 186 -15.07 2.71 1.27
N LEU A 187 -14.69 3.82 1.89
CA LEU A 187 -13.67 4.73 1.41
C LEU A 187 -12.67 5.00 2.53
N LEU A 188 -11.42 4.58 2.30
CA LEU A 188 -10.27 4.94 3.11
C LEU A 188 -9.46 5.98 2.33
N ARG A 189 -9.34 7.20 2.85
CA ARG A 189 -8.59 8.28 2.21
C ARG A 189 -7.55 8.88 3.13
N ASN A 190 -6.35 9.12 2.63
CA ASN A 190 -5.29 9.83 3.36
C ASN A 190 -5.04 9.27 4.77
N CYS A 191 -5.11 7.94 4.90
CA CYS A 191 -4.94 7.24 6.16
C CYS A 191 -3.55 6.61 6.24
N ARG A 192 -3.03 6.49 7.46
CA ARG A 192 -1.69 5.96 7.71
C ARG A 192 -1.76 4.77 8.64
N PHE A 193 -1.31 3.60 8.17
CA PHE A 193 -1.22 2.36 8.92
C PHE A 193 0.26 2.05 9.18
N ILE A 194 0.72 2.31 10.40
CA ILE A 194 2.13 2.24 10.76
C ILE A 194 2.35 1.24 11.90
N ARG A 195 3.26 0.28 11.69
CA ARG A 195 3.71 -0.68 12.71
C ARG A 195 2.58 -1.47 13.37
N ASN A 196 1.47 -1.69 12.67
CA ASN A 196 0.37 -2.53 13.15
C ASN A 196 0.74 -4.01 12.98
N ARG A 197 0.38 -4.84 13.97
CA ARG A 197 0.84 -6.23 14.04
C ARG A 197 -0.29 -7.20 14.33
N ALA A 198 -0.55 -8.14 13.43
CA ALA A 198 -1.43 -9.26 13.72
C ALA A 198 -0.58 -10.50 13.99
N ILE A 199 -0.35 -10.88 15.25
CA ILE A 199 0.62 -11.93 15.62
C ILE A 199 -0.06 -13.32 15.74
N GLY A 200 -1.36 -13.38 15.48
CA GLY A 200 -2.24 -14.47 15.85
C GLY A 200 -2.54 -15.53 14.80
N GLY A 201 -1.56 -16.25 14.23
CA GLY A 201 -1.87 -17.43 13.40
C GLY A 201 -2.61 -17.13 12.09
N GLU A 202 -3.11 -18.14 11.41
CA GLU A 202 -3.84 -17.99 10.14
C GLU A 202 -5.36 -18.10 10.36
N PRO A 203 -6.19 -17.30 9.67
CA PRO A 203 -5.86 -16.24 8.70
C PRO A 203 -5.73 -14.83 9.30
N ASN A 204 -4.65 -14.06 9.00
CA ASN A 204 -4.54 -12.63 9.38
C ASN A 204 -3.86 -11.72 8.35
N GLY A 205 -4.43 -10.53 8.12
CA GLY A 205 -3.80 -9.37 7.50
C GLY A 205 -3.07 -8.50 8.52
N GLY A 206 -1.93 -7.90 8.16
CA GLY A 206 -1.11 -7.15 9.11
C GLY A 206 -1.75 -5.84 9.56
N ALA A 207 -1.98 -4.90 8.64
CA ALA A 207 -2.58 -3.60 8.96
C ALA A 207 -4.08 -3.53 8.69
N LEU A 208 -4.46 -3.82 7.45
CA LEU A 208 -5.85 -3.74 6.99
C LEU A 208 -6.28 -5.09 6.42
N PHE A 209 -7.45 -5.53 6.85
CA PHE A 209 -8.13 -6.67 6.28
C PHE A 209 -9.51 -6.27 5.77
N THR A 210 -9.89 -6.75 4.59
CA THR A 210 -11.24 -6.49 4.05
C THR A 210 -11.84 -7.64 3.25
N HIS A 211 -13.15 -7.84 3.45
CA HIS A 211 -14.05 -8.60 2.56
C HIS A 211 -15.03 -7.69 1.79
N GLY A 212 -14.84 -6.37 1.85
CA GLY A 212 -15.74 -5.39 1.28
C GLY A 212 -15.30 -4.91 -0.11
N ASP A 213 -16.25 -4.41 -0.88
CA ASP A 213 -15.99 -3.60 -2.06
C ASP A 213 -15.72 -2.15 -1.61
N GLY A 214 -14.81 -1.44 -2.25
CA GLY A 214 -14.43 -0.12 -1.76
C GLY A 214 -13.24 0.53 -2.43
N THR A 215 -12.88 1.70 -1.93
CA THR A 215 -11.74 2.49 -2.39
C THR A 215 -10.76 2.74 -1.24
N ILE A 216 -9.48 2.45 -1.49
CA ILE A 216 -8.34 2.84 -0.66
C ILE A 216 -7.52 3.82 -1.50
N GLU A 217 -7.52 5.09 -1.12
CA GLU A 217 -6.79 6.11 -1.88
C GLU A 217 -5.89 6.97 -1.01
N ASP A 218 -4.72 7.28 -1.56
CA ASP A 218 -3.73 8.15 -0.92
C ASP A 218 -3.32 7.68 0.49
N CYS A 219 -3.36 6.36 0.73
CA CYS A 219 -3.03 5.77 2.02
C CYS A 219 -1.59 5.27 2.07
N TYR A 220 -1.07 5.17 3.29
CA TYR A 220 0.32 4.79 3.55
C TYR A 220 0.40 3.63 4.53
N PHE A 221 0.95 2.51 4.10
CA PHE A 221 1.11 1.28 4.89
C PHE A 221 2.60 1.04 5.13
N GLN A 222 3.04 1.21 6.38
CA GLN A 222 4.46 1.09 6.74
C GLN A 222 4.70 0.12 7.88
N ASP A 223 5.68 -0.77 7.71
CA ASP A 223 6.21 -1.66 8.75
C ASP A 223 5.16 -2.50 9.46
N ASN A 224 4.05 -2.78 8.77
CA ASN A 224 3.01 -3.65 9.30
C ASN A 224 3.44 -5.11 9.15
N TYR A 225 3.01 -5.95 10.09
CA TYR A 225 3.48 -7.32 10.18
C TYR A 225 2.36 -8.31 10.47
N THR A 226 2.40 -9.45 9.76
CA THR A 226 1.60 -10.64 10.05
C THR A 226 2.44 -11.90 9.82
N PRO A 227 2.31 -12.97 10.61
CA PRO A 227 2.88 -14.27 10.28
C PRO A 227 2.08 -14.99 9.18
N ALA A 228 0.95 -14.43 8.72
CA ALA A 228 0.07 -15.00 7.70
C ALA A 228 0.22 -14.28 6.34
N TRP A 229 -0.85 -13.68 5.80
CA TRP A 229 -0.90 -13.09 4.45
C TRP A 229 -1.14 -11.57 4.48
N GLY A 230 -0.58 -10.82 3.53
CA GLY A 230 -0.89 -9.40 3.38
C GLY A 230 -0.37 -8.54 4.54
N GLY A 231 0.93 -8.30 4.58
CA GLY A 231 1.56 -7.52 5.66
C GLY A 231 0.98 -6.12 5.80
N GLY A 232 0.79 -5.40 4.70
CA GLY A 232 0.08 -4.12 4.69
C GLY A 232 -1.43 -4.30 4.56
N LEU A 233 -1.86 -4.94 3.47
CA LEU A 233 -3.27 -5.16 3.14
C LEU A 233 -3.53 -6.61 2.73
N TRP A 234 -4.60 -7.17 3.25
CA TRP A 234 -5.24 -8.36 2.68
C TRP A 234 -6.68 -8.07 2.31
N ALA A 235 -7.02 -8.26 1.03
CA ALA A 235 -8.40 -8.35 0.56
C ALA A 235 -8.77 -9.80 0.19
N ASP A 236 -9.90 -10.27 0.69
CA ASP A 236 -10.47 -11.58 0.39
C ASP A 236 -11.87 -11.43 -0.22
N GLY A 237 -12.05 -11.94 -1.44
CA GLY A 237 -13.37 -12.09 -2.03
C GLY A 237 -14.00 -10.81 -2.60
N ALA A 238 -13.31 -9.67 -2.58
CA ALA A 238 -13.83 -8.41 -3.09
C ALA A 238 -14.06 -8.44 -4.62
N ASN A 239 -15.18 -7.90 -5.08
CA ASN A 239 -15.56 -7.86 -6.49
C ASN A 239 -15.20 -6.52 -7.15
N ASP A 240 -15.12 -5.45 -6.38
CA ASP A 240 -14.80 -4.10 -6.86
C ASP A 240 -13.96 -3.36 -5.82
N LEU A 241 -12.65 -3.64 -5.82
CA LEU A 241 -11.68 -2.97 -4.96
C LEU A 241 -10.77 -2.05 -5.78
N THR A 242 -10.83 -0.75 -5.51
CA THR A 242 -9.89 0.22 -6.08
C THR A 242 -8.84 0.62 -5.04
N ILE A 243 -7.56 0.45 -5.36
CA ILE A 243 -6.43 0.93 -4.57
C ILE A 243 -5.65 1.91 -5.44
N ARG A 244 -5.66 3.20 -5.08
CA ARG A 244 -5.01 4.25 -5.89
C ARG A 244 -4.05 5.10 -5.09
N GLY A 245 -2.87 5.38 -5.65
CA GLY A 245 -1.96 6.35 -5.06
C GLY A 245 -1.45 5.96 -3.67
N CYS A 246 -1.42 4.67 -3.35
CA CYS A 246 -1.03 4.18 -2.04
C CYS A 246 0.40 3.66 -2.04
N ASP A 247 1.10 3.80 -0.92
CA ASP A 247 2.45 3.26 -0.75
C ASP A 247 2.47 2.18 0.35
N PHE A 248 3.04 1.03 0.00
CA PHE A 248 3.32 -0.12 0.85
C PHE A 248 4.82 -0.23 1.06
N VAL A 249 5.29 0.09 2.26
CA VAL A 249 6.70 0.25 2.58
C VAL A 249 7.10 -0.66 3.74
N GLY A 250 8.10 -1.52 3.55
CA GLY A 250 8.67 -2.32 4.63
C GLY A 250 7.69 -3.28 5.31
N ASN A 251 6.52 -3.55 4.69
CA ASN A 251 5.53 -4.45 5.26
C ASN A 251 6.00 -5.89 5.13
N ARG A 252 5.65 -6.72 6.12
CA ARG A 252 6.17 -8.07 6.28
C ARG A 252 5.06 -9.08 6.46
N SER A 253 5.13 -10.17 5.70
CA SER A 253 4.25 -11.34 5.89
C SER A 253 5.04 -12.63 6.09
N GLY A 254 4.45 -13.56 6.84
CA GLY A 254 5.04 -14.89 7.04
C GLY A 254 4.90 -15.76 5.79
N TYR A 255 3.74 -15.73 5.13
CA TYR A 255 3.41 -16.52 3.94
C TYR A 255 3.64 -15.72 2.66
N SER A 256 2.66 -14.91 2.23
CA SER A 256 2.70 -14.22 0.94
C SER A 256 2.14 -12.81 1.02
N GLY A 257 2.52 -11.96 0.06
CA GLY A 257 2.06 -10.58 -0.03
C GLY A 257 2.61 -9.74 1.11
N GLY A 258 3.92 -9.56 1.16
CA GLY A 258 4.56 -8.72 2.18
C GLY A 258 3.92 -7.33 2.21
N GLY A 259 3.73 -6.71 1.05
CA GLY A 259 2.95 -5.49 0.89
C GLY A 259 1.45 -5.75 0.87
N MET A 260 0.99 -6.54 -0.11
CA MET A 260 -0.42 -6.77 -0.36
C MET A 260 -0.72 -8.20 -0.84
N TYR A 261 -1.82 -8.76 -0.35
CA TYR A 261 -2.35 -10.06 -0.77
C TYR A 261 -3.81 -9.89 -1.23
N LEU A 262 -4.08 -10.25 -2.49
CA LEU A 262 -5.40 -10.19 -3.10
C LEU A 262 -5.86 -11.62 -3.38
N PHE A 263 -6.83 -12.10 -2.61
CA PHE A 263 -7.34 -13.46 -2.71
C PHE A 263 -8.75 -13.45 -3.27
N TYR A 264 -8.97 -14.20 -4.34
CA TYR A 264 -10.24 -14.27 -5.06
C TYR A 264 -10.86 -12.87 -5.21
N THR A 265 -10.07 -11.91 -5.67
CA THR A 265 -10.49 -10.51 -5.74
C THR A 265 -10.47 -10.04 -7.19
N ALA A 266 -11.27 -9.05 -7.56
CA ALA A 266 -11.04 -8.24 -8.76
C ALA A 266 -10.70 -6.82 -8.29
N ALA A 267 -9.51 -6.34 -8.65
CA ALA A 267 -9.00 -5.06 -8.16
C ALA A 267 -8.32 -4.24 -9.24
N LEU A 268 -8.56 -2.92 -9.18
CA LEU A 268 -7.76 -1.90 -9.84
C LEU A 268 -6.73 -1.39 -8.82
N VAL A 269 -5.45 -1.63 -9.09
CA VAL A 269 -4.32 -1.13 -8.30
C VAL A 269 -3.56 -0.15 -9.18
N GLU A 270 -3.71 1.14 -8.95
CA GLU A 270 -3.14 2.18 -9.81
C GLU A 270 -2.27 3.19 -9.06
N ASP A 271 -1.20 3.65 -9.69
CA ASP A 271 -0.32 4.70 -9.15
C ASP A 271 0.24 4.36 -7.74
N CYS A 272 0.40 3.08 -7.43
CA CYS A 272 0.84 2.60 -6.12
C CYS A 272 2.32 2.24 -6.08
N GLY A 273 2.92 2.31 -4.90
CA GLY A 273 4.30 1.91 -4.66
C GLY A 273 4.45 0.76 -3.67
N PHE A 274 5.30 -0.21 -4.00
CA PHE A 274 5.68 -1.35 -3.17
C PHE A 274 7.19 -1.30 -2.98
N TYR A 275 7.63 -0.91 -1.79
CA TYR A 275 9.03 -0.66 -1.48
C TYR A 275 9.50 -1.55 -0.34
N ALA A 276 10.55 -2.34 -0.58
CA ALA A 276 11.20 -3.15 0.43
C ALA A 276 10.25 -4.05 1.26
N ASN A 277 9.12 -4.46 0.68
CA ASN A 277 8.22 -5.39 1.35
C ASN A 277 8.80 -6.81 1.31
N PHE A 278 8.54 -7.57 2.37
CA PHE A 278 9.15 -8.87 2.56
C PHE A 278 8.15 -9.97 2.91
N SER A 279 8.31 -11.14 2.28
CA SER A 279 7.59 -12.36 2.64
C SER A 279 8.60 -13.46 2.96
N SER A 280 8.39 -14.19 4.07
CA SER A 280 9.36 -15.18 4.55
C SER A 280 9.23 -16.58 3.94
N GLU A 281 8.09 -16.91 3.33
CA GLU A 281 7.83 -18.27 2.85
C GLU A 281 8.38 -18.54 1.44
N THR A 282 8.70 -19.80 1.20
CA THR A 282 9.20 -20.35 -0.08
C THR A 282 8.24 -20.29 -1.26
N SER A 283 6.99 -19.90 -1.03
CA SER A 283 5.95 -19.75 -2.06
C SER A 283 5.46 -18.31 -2.22
N GLY A 284 5.93 -17.34 -1.43
CA GLY A 284 5.30 -16.02 -1.43
C GLY A 284 5.76 -15.02 -2.49
N ALA A 285 5.10 -13.86 -2.52
CA ALA A 285 5.67 -12.63 -3.09
C ALA A 285 5.95 -11.57 -2.03
N GLY A 286 7.06 -10.84 -2.21
CA GLY A 286 7.45 -9.75 -1.33
C GLY A 286 6.52 -8.54 -1.46
N GLY A 287 6.27 -8.07 -2.68
CA GLY A 287 5.38 -6.94 -2.94
C GLY A 287 3.90 -7.34 -2.96
N LEU A 288 3.45 -7.88 -4.09
CA LEU A 288 2.03 -8.17 -4.37
C LEU A 288 1.81 -9.66 -4.70
N THR A 289 0.82 -10.28 -4.06
CA THR A 289 0.30 -11.58 -4.49
C THR A 289 -1.11 -11.47 -5.02
N LEU A 290 -1.35 -12.12 -6.15
CA LEU A 290 -2.61 -12.19 -6.87
C LEU A 290 -3.00 -13.66 -6.95
N ASP A 291 -4.09 -14.01 -6.28
CA ASP A 291 -4.43 -15.40 -6.04
C ASP A 291 -5.89 -15.69 -6.38
N GLY A 292 -6.09 -16.61 -7.32
CA GLY A 292 -7.40 -17.14 -7.66
C GLY A 292 -7.98 -16.50 -8.92
N PHE A 293 -8.80 -17.28 -9.62
CA PHE A 293 -9.49 -16.82 -10.83
C PHE A 293 -10.73 -15.98 -10.51
N ARG A 294 -10.84 -14.86 -11.25
CA ARG A 294 -12.04 -14.05 -11.42
C ARG A 294 -12.26 -13.81 -12.91
N SER A 295 -13.52 -13.58 -13.31
CA SER A 295 -13.85 -13.29 -14.72
C SER A 295 -13.27 -11.95 -15.17
N GLU A 296 -13.26 -10.97 -14.27
CA GLU A 296 -12.58 -9.69 -14.47
C GLU A 296 -11.12 -9.81 -14.01
N PRO A 297 -10.15 -9.41 -14.84
CA PRO A 297 -8.74 -9.44 -14.48
C PRO A 297 -8.41 -8.39 -13.42
N HIS A 298 -7.36 -8.63 -12.63
CA HIS A 298 -6.74 -7.56 -11.85
C HIS A 298 -6.04 -6.57 -12.79
N GLN A 299 -6.27 -5.28 -12.62
CA GLN A 299 -5.58 -4.22 -13.37
C GLN A 299 -4.53 -3.59 -12.45
N ILE A 300 -3.25 -3.77 -12.77
CA ILE A 300 -2.12 -3.23 -12.02
C ILE A 300 -1.45 -2.17 -12.89
N GLU A 301 -1.77 -0.90 -12.64
CA GLU A 301 -1.40 0.21 -13.53
C GLU A 301 -0.42 1.18 -12.88
N ARG A 302 0.60 1.63 -13.60
CA ARG A 302 1.49 2.72 -13.15
C ARG A 302 2.10 2.48 -11.76
N CYS A 303 2.31 1.21 -11.42
CA CYS A 303 2.79 0.78 -10.10
C CYS A 303 4.31 0.60 -10.06
N ARG A 304 4.89 0.78 -8.86
CA ARG A 304 6.32 0.63 -8.56
C ARG A 304 6.54 -0.58 -7.67
N PHE A 305 7.45 -1.47 -8.05
CA PHE A 305 7.93 -2.57 -7.21
C PHE A 305 9.44 -2.43 -7.07
N VAL A 306 9.91 -1.92 -5.94
CA VAL A 306 11.32 -1.61 -5.71
C VAL A 306 11.85 -2.36 -4.50
N GLY A 307 12.88 -3.17 -4.69
CA GLY A 307 13.60 -3.81 -3.58
C GLY A 307 12.75 -4.78 -2.76
N ASN A 308 11.60 -5.24 -3.27
CA ASN A 308 10.76 -6.21 -2.55
C ASN A 308 11.44 -7.58 -2.58
N SER A 309 11.26 -8.36 -1.51
CA SER A 309 11.96 -9.64 -1.35
C SER A 309 11.05 -10.76 -0.88
N SER A 310 11.18 -11.93 -1.48
CA SER A 310 10.65 -13.20 -0.97
C SER A 310 11.57 -14.34 -1.37
N LEU A 311 11.32 -15.55 -0.87
CA LEU A 311 12.01 -16.72 -1.37
C LEU A 311 11.51 -17.10 -2.77
N TRP A 312 10.25 -16.87 -3.14
CA TRP A 312 9.75 -17.23 -4.47
C TRP A 312 9.80 -16.06 -5.48
N ALA A 313 8.92 -15.07 -5.34
CA ALA A 313 8.89 -13.87 -6.19
C ALA A 313 9.21 -12.60 -5.41
N GLY A 314 10.18 -11.81 -5.86
CA GLY A 314 10.50 -10.53 -5.21
C GLY A 314 9.37 -9.52 -5.36
N GLY A 315 9.04 -9.16 -6.60
CA GLY A 315 8.07 -8.11 -6.92
C GLY A 315 6.62 -8.56 -6.77
N ALA A 316 6.15 -9.40 -7.69
CA ALA A 316 4.77 -9.87 -7.73
C ALA A 316 4.65 -11.37 -8.05
N ARG A 317 3.59 -12.02 -7.56
CA ARG A 317 3.21 -13.40 -7.91
C ARG A 317 1.75 -13.47 -8.34
N SER A 318 1.49 -14.21 -9.42
CA SER A 318 0.16 -14.58 -9.86
C SER A 318 0.00 -16.10 -9.83
N MET A 319 -1.04 -16.60 -9.18
CA MET A 319 -1.27 -18.05 -9.01
C MET A 319 -2.76 -18.44 -9.07
N ARG A 320 -3.04 -19.75 -9.09
CA ARG A 320 -4.39 -20.33 -9.05
C ARG A 320 -5.31 -19.77 -10.13
N SER A 321 -4.84 -19.79 -11.37
CA SER A 321 -5.52 -19.25 -12.56
C SER A 321 -5.78 -17.74 -12.54
N ALA A 322 -5.18 -16.97 -11.62
CA ALA A 322 -5.27 -15.52 -11.63
C ALA A 322 -4.80 -14.93 -12.98
N ARG A 323 -5.45 -13.85 -13.41
CA ARG A 323 -5.20 -13.21 -14.72
C ARG A 323 -4.88 -11.73 -14.64
N PRO A 324 -3.76 -11.31 -14.02
CA PRO A 324 -3.44 -9.90 -13.88
C PRO A 324 -2.92 -9.28 -15.18
N GLU A 325 -3.22 -8.00 -15.34
CA GLU A 325 -2.64 -7.14 -16.36
C GLU A 325 -1.75 -6.10 -15.68
N PHE A 326 -0.43 -6.23 -15.85
CA PHE A 326 0.56 -5.24 -15.45
C PHE A 326 0.72 -4.24 -16.59
N LEU A 327 0.24 -3.03 -16.39
CA LEU A 327 0.25 -1.95 -17.36
C LEU A 327 1.15 -0.83 -16.86
N ASN A 328 2.17 -0.47 -17.64
CA ASN A 328 3.01 0.67 -17.34
C ASN A 328 3.68 0.60 -15.94
N CYS A 329 4.16 -0.58 -15.56
CA CYS A 329 4.74 -0.82 -14.24
C CYS A 329 6.27 -0.77 -14.27
N LEU A 330 6.86 -0.35 -13.14
CA LEU A 330 8.31 -0.43 -12.89
C LEU A 330 8.60 -1.52 -11.86
N MET A 331 9.45 -2.48 -12.19
CA MET A 331 9.93 -3.51 -11.26
C MET A 331 11.46 -3.55 -11.22
N ILE A 332 12.03 -3.02 -10.14
CA ILE A 332 13.48 -2.87 -10.00
C ILE A 332 14.03 -3.40 -8.68
N GLY A 333 15.19 -4.05 -8.73
CA GLY A 333 15.90 -4.46 -7.51
C GLY A 333 15.20 -5.54 -6.70
N ASN A 334 14.13 -6.16 -7.21
CA ASN A 334 13.36 -7.13 -6.44
C ASN A 334 14.11 -8.46 -6.35
N ARG A 335 14.01 -9.11 -5.20
CA ARG A 335 14.74 -10.32 -4.83
C ARG A 335 13.80 -11.49 -4.63
N GLY A 336 13.78 -12.41 -5.59
CA GLY A 336 13.22 -13.75 -5.41
C GLY A 336 14.23 -14.81 -5.80
N PHE A 337 14.22 -15.98 -5.15
CA PHE A 337 15.11 -17.10 -5.55
C PHE A 337 14.68 -17.68 -6.89
N ILE A 338 13.39 -17.60 -7.23
CA ILE A 338 12.82 -18.12 -8.47
C ILE A 338 12.57 -16.99 -9.47
N ALA A 339 11.81 -15.98 -9.08
CA ALA A 339 11.50 -14.80 -9.90
C ALA A 339 11.92 -13.52 -9.16
N GLY A 340 12.79 -12.73 -9.75
CA GLY A 340 13.12 -11.42 -9.22
C GLY A 340 11.91 -10.48 -9.33
N GLY A 341 11.41 -10.27 -10.54
CA GLY A 341 10.28 -9.38 -10.83
C GLY A 341 8.93 -10.07 -10.62
N ILE A 342 8.46 -10.83 -11.62
CA ILE A 342 7.13 -11.46 -11.64
C ILE A 342 7.25 -12.97 -11.68
N GLY A 343 6.58 -13.67 -10.77
CA GLY A 343 6.34 -15.09 -10.91
C GLY A 343 4.91 -15.39 -11.34
N VAL A 344 4.74 -16.33 -12.26
CA VAL A 344 3.45 -16.75 -12.80
C VAL A 344 3.34 -18.26 -12.69
N ASP A 345 2.38 -18.77 -11.93
CA ASP A 345 2.26 -20.20 -11.72
C ASP A 345 0.83 -20.71 -11.54
N ASP A 346 0.68 -22.02 -11.41
CA ASP A 346 -0.59 -22.71 -11.17
C ASP A 346 -1.72 -22.23 -12.12
N GLU A 347 -1.45 -22.40 -13.42
CA GLU A 347 -2.34 -22.03 -14.54
C GLU A 347 -2.67 -20.52 -14.66
N ALA A 348 -1.97 -19.65 -13.93
CA ALA A 348 -2.13 -18.20 -14.05
C ALA A 348 -1.72 -17.68 -15.43
N TYR A 349 -2.33 -16.55 -15.83
CA TYR A 349 -2.00 -15.83 -17.06
C TYR A 349 -1.66 -14.38 -16.71
N ALA A 350 -0.39 -14.00 -16.74
CA ALA A 350 -0.02 -12.59 -16.57
C ALA A 350 0.18 -11.93 -17.93
N THR A 351 -0.43 -10.77 -18.12
CA THR A 351 -0.13 -9.87 -19.25
C THR A 351 0.75 -8.74 -18.73
N ILE A 352 1.89 -8.49 -19.38
CA ILE A 352 2.83 -7.42 -19.04
C ILE A 352 2.93 -6.51 -20.25
N ARG A 353 2.60 -5.23 -20.08
CA ARG A 353 2.58 -4.24 -21.15
C ARG A 353 3.22 -2.94 -20.72
N TYR A 354 3.98 -2.31 -21.61
CA TYR A 354 4.55 -0.97 -21.39
C TYR A 354 5.39 -0.89 -20.11
N SER A 355 5.96 -2.01 -19.65
CA SER A 355 6.53 -2.13 -18.32
C SER A 355 8.05 -2.28 -18.38
N SER A 356 8.74 -1.78 -17.36
CA SER A 356 10.19 -1.92 -17.22
C SER A 356 10.49 -2.84 -16.06
N LEU A 357 11.10 -3.99 -16.37
CA LEU A 357 11.68 -4.90 -15.40
C LEU A 357 13.18 -4.75 -15.49
N SER A 358 13.83 -4.34 -14.42
CA SER A 358 15.25 -4.01 -14.47
C SER A 358 15.97 -4.44 -13.20
N ARG A 359 17.16 -5.01 -13.31
CA ARG A 359 18.05 -5.25 -12.17
C ARG A 359 17.39 -6.05 -11.04
N ASN A 360 16.53 -7.02 -11.38
CA ASN A 360 15.98 -7.94 -10.39
C ASN A 360 17.00 -9.06 -10.10
N PHE A 361 17.04 -9.60 -8.88
CA PHE A 361 18.14 -10.46 -8.39
C PHE A 361 18.26 -11.83 -9.08
N THR A 362 17.21 -12.29 -9.77
CA THR A 362 17.23 -13.54 -10.53
C THR A 362 16.63 -13.33 -11.92
N ASN A 363 15.60 -14.08 -12.30
CA ASN A 363 14.92 -13.89 -13.58
C ASN A 363 14.00 -12.68 -13.48
N ALA A 364 13.78 -11.95 -14.57
CA ALA A 364 12.78 -10.87 -14.55
C ALA A 364 11.38 -11.46 -14.38
N ILE A 365 11.08 -12.48 -15.19
CA ILE A 365 9.84 -13.26 -15.15
C ILE A 365 10.18 -14.74 -15.06
N THR A 366 9.53 -15.45 -14.15
CA THR A 366 9.51 -16.92 -14.16
C THR A 366 8.08 -17.42 -14.29
N VAL A 367 7.86 -18.35 -15.22
CA VAL A 367 6.58 -19.02 -15.42
C VAL A 367 6.75 -20.50 -15.05
N GLU A 368 5.86 -21.02 -14.20
CA GLU A 368 5.83 -22.40 -13.72
C GLU A 368 4.39 -22.96 -13.73
N GLY A 369 4.20 -24.24 -13.39
CA GLY A 369 2.86 -24.78 -13.07
C GLY A 369 1.78 -24.61 -14.15
N GLY A 370 2.13 -24.66 -15.44
CA GLY A 370 1.17 -24.45 -16.55
C GLY A 370 0.78 -22.99 -16.78
N GLY A 371 1.46 -22.03 -16.14
CA GLY A 371 1.22 -20.60 -16.31
C GLY A 371 1.57 -20.08 -17.71
N THR A 372 1.14 -18.86 -18.00
CA THR A 372 1.43 -18.15 -19.25
C THR A 372 1.80 -16.69 -18.99
N ALA A 373 2.88 -16.20 -19.62
CA ALA A 373 3.22 -14.78 -19.63
C ALA A 373 3.13 -14.19 -21.04
N GLY A 374 2.25 -13.21 -21.24
CA GLY A 374 2.19 -12.42 -22.47
C GLY A 374 2.89 -11.08 -22.28
N ILE A 375 3.96 -10.84 -23.03
CA ILE A 375 4.82 -9.66 -22.88
C ILE A 375 4.67 -8.80 -24.14
N HIS A 376 4.39 -7.52 -23.96
CA HIS A 376 4.21 -6.58 -25.05
C HIS A 376 4.88 -5.26 -24.73
N ASP A 377 5.58 -4.67 -25.70
CA ASP A 377 6.05 -3.29 -25.64
C ASP A 377 6.77 -3.03 -24.30
N SER A 378 7.71 -3.88 -23.89
CA SER A 378 8.28 -3.85 -22.52
C SER A 378 9.81 -3.87 -22.54
N LEU A 379 10.41 -3.34 -21.46
CA LEU A 379 11.85 -3.24 -21.30
C LEU A 379 12.37 -4.21 -20.23
N PHE A 380 13.40 -4.96 -20.57
CA PHE A 380 14.09 -5.87 -19.67
C PHE A 380 15.58 -5.53 -19.62
N SER A 381 16.13 -5.23 -18.44
CA SER A 381 17.54 -4.86 -18.33
C SER A 381 18.27 -5.40 -17.09
N GLY A 382 19.56 -5.76 -17.22
CA GLY A 382 20.47 -5.92 -16.08
C GLY A 382 20.15 -7.09 -15.13
N HIS A 383 19.61 -8.19 -15.64
CA HIS A 383 19.26 -9.36 -14.83
C HIS A 383 20.43 -10.36 -14.80
N PRO A 384 20.79 -10.93 -13.64
CA PRO A 384 21.86 -11.91 -13.56
C PRO A 384 21.47 -13.27 -14.15
N ASN A 385 20.17 -13.58 -14.22
CA ASN A 385 19.65 -14.77 -14.90
C ASN A 385 18.85 -14.36 -16.15
N ALA A 386 18.06 -15.28 -16.73
CA ALA A 386 17.33 -15.02 -17.96
C ALA A 386 16.29 -13.92 -17.75
N HIS A 387 15.97 -13.14 -18.79
CA HIS A 387 14.87 -12.20 -18.70
C HIS A 387 13.55 -12.94 -18.48
N VAL A 388 13.31 -14.00 -19.25
CA VAL A 388 12.13 -14.84 -19.11
C VAL A 388 12.56 -16.29 -18.96
N ARG A 389 12.10 -16.94 -17.88
CA ARG A 389 12.35 -18.36 -17.61
C ARG A 389 11.05 -19.14 -17.57
N LEU A 390 11.03 -20.27 -18.24
CA LEU A 390 10.01 -21.31 -18.05
C LEU A 390 10.62 -22.46 -17.23
N ALA A 391 9.96 -22.93 -16.17
CA ALA A 391 10.44 -24.04 -15.36
C ALA A 391 9.42 -25.20 -15.26
N GLY A 392 9.51 -26.15 -16.21
CA GLY A 392 8.64 -27.32 -16.27
C GLY A 392 8.10 -27.64 -17.67
N ASN A 393 7.02 -28.41 -17.75
CA ASN A 393 6.31 -28.65 -19.00
C ASN A 393 4.99 -27.87 -19.03
N GLY A 394 4.54 -27.47 -20.21
CA GLY A 394 3.21 -26.86 -20.40
C GLY A 394 3.08 -25.39 -20.04
N MET A 395 4.17 -24.70 -19.72
CA MET A 395 4.14 -23.24 -19.57
C MET A 395 4.43 -22.56 -20.89
N ASN A 396 3.94 -21.33 -21.03
CA ASN A 396 4.16 -20.52 -22.23
C ASN A 396 4.64 -19.13 -21.84
N ALA A 397 5.48 -18.53 -22.68
CA ALA A 397 5.70 -17.10 -22.63
C ALA A 397 5.99 -16.61 -24.04
N PHE A 398 5.42 -15.49 -24.42
CA PHE A 398 5.59 -14.88 -25.74
C PHE A 398 5.88 -13.39 -25.58
N SER A 399 6.57 -12.79 -26.55
CA SER A 399 7.04 -11.42 -26.47
C SER A 399 6.90 -10.71 -27.81
N VAL A 400 6.33 -9.51 -27.80
CA VAL A 400 6.22 -8.65 -28.97
C VAL A 400 6.75 -7.26 -28.65
N ASN A 401 7.47 -6.64 -29.58
CA ASN A 401 7.93 -5.23 -29.49
C ASN A 401 8.72 -4.91 -28.21
N SER A 402 9.46 -5.87 -27.64
CA SER A 402 10.15 -5.67 -26.36
C SER A 402 11.65 -5.49 -26.54
N LEU A 403 12.26 -4.66 -25.69
CA LEU A 403 13.71 -4.42 -25.66
C LEU A 403 14.34 -5.27 -24.55
N PHE A 404 15.33 -6.07 -24.92
CA PHE A 404 16.12 -6.88 -23.99
C PHE A 404 17.57 -6.39 -23.93
N PHE A 405 18.09 -6.25 -22.71
CA PHE A 405 19.45 -5.77 -22.50
C PHE A 405 20.13 -6.41 -21.30
N ASP A 406 21.40 -6.76 -21.48
CA ASP A 406 22.30 -7.09 -20.37
C ASP A 406 21.73 -8.15 -19.39
N SER A 407 21.26 -9.27 -19.95
CA SER A 407 21.10 -10.50 -19.17
C SER A 407 22.36 -11.36 -19.30
N LYS A 408 22.88 -11.83 -18.15
CA LYS A 408 24.03 -12.73 -18.14
C LYS A 408 23.69 -14.16 -18.59
N ALA A 409 22.42 -14.57 -18.47
CA ALA A 409 21.98 -15.94 -18.82
C ALA A 409 21.11 -16.01 -20.08
N GLY A 410 20.87 -14.87 -20.75
CA GLY A 410 20.15 -14.80 -22.03
C GLY A 410 18.76 -14.22 -21.94
N ILE A 411 18.10 -14.15 -23.11
CA ILE A 411 16.77 -13.55 -23.24
C ILE A 411 15.71 -14.50 -22.69
N PHE A 412 15.77 -15.75 -23.11
CA PHE A 412 14.76 -16.75 -22.80
C PHE A 412 15.40 -18.08 -22.42
N SER A 413 14.90 -18.70 -21.35
CA SER A 413 15.34 -20.03 -20.90
C SER A 413 14.13 -20.93 -20.67
N SER A 414 14.18 -22.16 -21.19
CA SER A 414 13.12 -23.15 -20.98
C SER A 414 13.69 -24.58 -20.97
N PRO A 415 12.93 -25.59 -20.52
CA PRO A 415 13.40 -26.97 -20.57
C PRO A 415 13.54 -27.51 -21.99
N THR A 416 12.99 -26.82 -23.00
CA THR A 416 13.12 -27.19 -24.41
C THR A 416 14.26 -26.46 -25.12
N GLY A 417 14.84 -25.41 -24.52
CA GLY A 417 15.98 -24.69 -25.08
C GLY A 417 16.23 -23.34 -24.40
N ASP A 418 17.50 -22.92 -24.38
CA ASP A 418 17.93 -21.62 -23.90
C ASP A 418 18.38 -20.75 -25.08
N TYR A 419 17.96 -19.49 -25.09
CA TYR A 419 18.24 -18.51 -26.13
C TYR A 419 18.95 -17.30 -25.53
N THR A 420 20.20 -17.12 -25.92
CA THR A 420 21.02 -15.94 -25.60
C THR A 420 21.05 -14.93 -26.74
N ASP A 421 20.68 -15.37 -27.94
CA ASP A 421 20.68 -14.60 -29.18
C ASP A 421 19.24 -14.41 -29.68
N LEU A 422 18.91 -13.18 -30.07
CA LEU A 422 17.56 -12.82 -30.47
C LEU A 422 17.20 -13.40 -31.85
N GLU A 423 18.10 -13.36 -32.83
CA GLU A 423 17.81 -13.86 -34.18
C GLU A 423 17.46 -15.36 -34.15
N ALA A 424 18.20 -16.14 -33.36
CA ALA A 424 17.90 -17.54 -33.13
C ALA A 424 16.54 -17.73 -32.47
N LEU A 425 16.23 -16.92 -31.46
CA LEU A 425 14.96 -16.99 -30.73
C LEU A 425 13.77 -16.74 -31.66
N GLU A 426 13.75 -15.63 -32.39
CA GLU A 426 12.63 -15.30 -33.28
C GLU A 426 12.49 -16.30 -34.45
N SER A 427 13.60 -16.89 -34.90
CA SER A 427 13.58 -17.90 -35.96
C SER A 427 12.92 -19.23 -35.53
N ASP A 428 13.16 -19.65 -34.29
CA ASP A 428 12.61 -20.88 -33.72
C ASP A 428 11.23 -20.65 -33.08
N ARG A 429 10.96 -19.43 -32.62
CA ARG A 429 9.75 -19.03 -31.89
C ARG A 429 9.05 -17.85 -32.54
N GLN A 430 8.09 -18.16 -33.40
CA GLN A 430 7.28 -17.14 -34.11
C GLN A 430 6.43 -16.25 -33.19
N ASP A 431 6.28 -16.63 -31.92
CA ASP A 431 5.61 -15.84 -30.88
C ASP A 431 6.59 -14.97 -30.06
N TRP A 432 7.84 -14.87 -30.51
CA TRP A 432 8.83 -13.89 -30.07
C TRP A 432 9.21 -13.05 -31.28
N ASN A 433 8.36 -12.10 -31.66
CA ASN A 433 8.54 -11.31 -32.88
C ASN A 433 8.71 -9.82 -32.59
N ASP A 434 9.43 -9.15 -33.47
CA ASP A 434 9.63 -7.70 -33.46
C ASP A 434 10.28 -7.20 -32.16
N ASN A 435 11.05 -8.06 -31.48
CA ASN A 435 11.81 -7.68 -30.30
C ASN A 435 13.16 -7.08 -30.71
N LEU A 436 13.84 -6.43 -29.76
CA LEU A 436 15.15 -5.81 -29.97
C LEU A 436 16.13 -6.22 -28.88
N VAL A 437 17.42 -6.18 -29.23
CA VAL A 437 18.51 -6.24 -28.27
C VAL A 437 19.33 -4.96 -28.39
N GLY A 438 19.50 -4.25 -27.29
CA GLY A 438 20.24 -3.00 -27.29
C GLY A 438 20.20 -2.28 -25.95
N ASP A 439 21.18 -1.42 -25.72
CA ASP A 439 21.23 -0.59 -24.51
C ASP A 439 20.00 0.33 -24.43
N PRO A 440 19.20 0.28 -23.35
CA PRO A 440 18.08 1.19 -23.13
C PRO A 440 18.52 2.64 -22.90
N ARG A 441 19.83 2.88 -22.76
CA ARG A 441 20.43 4.20 -22.58
C ARG A 441 19.78 4.98 -21.44
N PHE A 442 19.70 4.33 -20.27
CA PHE A 442 19.36 5.01 -19.03
C PHE A 442 20.33 6.18 -18.78
N LEU A 443 19.87 7.19 -18.04
CA LEU A 443 20.74 8.30 -17.63
C LEU A 443 21.92 7.76 -16.80
N SER A 444 23.08 8.38 -17.00
CA SER A 444 24.32 7.91 -16.38
C SER A 444 24.22 7.93 -14.86
N PRO A 445 24.58 6.82 -14.17
CA PRO A 445 24.48 6.75 -12.73
C PRO A 445 25.49 7.69 -12.06
N VAL A 446 25.14 8.16 -10.86
CA VAL A 446 26.08 8.85 -9.97
C VAL A 446 26.76 7.81 -9.11
N THR A 447 28.09 7.84 -9.03
CA THR A 447 28.87 6.84 -8.28
C THR A 447 29.66 7.49 -7.16
N GLY A 448 30.00 6.71 -6.14
CA GLY A 448 30.85 7.13 -5.04
C GLY A 448 31.33 5.94 -4.21
N THR A 449 31.83 6.22 -3.01
CA THR A 449 32.33 5.19 -2.09
C THR A 449 31.90 5.51 -0.67
N TRP A 450 31.30 4.54 0.02
CA TRP A 450 30.89 4.74 1.41
C TRP A 450 32.09 5.01 2.30
N THR A 451 32.02 6.06 3.11
CA THR A 451 33.10 6.43 4.04
C THR A 451 32.93 5.79 5.40
N GLN A 452 31.72 5.34 5.75
CA GLN A 452 31.41 4.64 6.99
C GLN A 452 30.63 3.36 6.71
N ASP A 453 30.60 2.46 7.69
CA ASP A 453 29.71 1.30 7.64
C ASP A 453 28.26 1.77 7.76
N ALA A 454 27.39 1.18 6.94
CA ALA A 454 25.96 1.40 7.02
C ALA A 454 25.41 1.00 8.41
N THR A 455 24.31 1.63 8.83
CA THR A 455 23.62 1.30 10.09
C THR A 455 22.16 1.02 9.79
N PHE A 456 21.69 -0.20 10.08
CA PHE A 456 20.29 -0.57 9.94
C PHE A 456 19.54 -0.40 11.27
N ASP A 457 18.36 0.21 11.21
CA ASP A 457 17.45 0.35 12.33
C ASP A 457 16.25 -0.62 12.16
N PRO A 458 16.13 -1.66 13.00
CA PRO A 458 15.04 -2.63 12.89
C PRO A 458 13.67 -2.07 13.30
N ASP A 459 13.60 -0.93 13.99
CA ASP A 459 12.35 -0.31 14.41
C ASP A 459 11.73 0.52 13.28
N SER A 460 12.56 1.28 12.55
CA SER A 460 12.15 2.04 11.35
C SER A 460 12.33 1.29 10.03
N TYR A 461 12.97 0.12 10.04
CA TYR A 461 13.31 -0.69 8.87
C TYR A 461 14.08 0.08 7.78
N GLN A 462 14.91 1.04 8.18
CA GLN A 462 15.75 1.84 7.29
C GLN A 462 17.23 1.56 7.52
N THR A 463 18.01 1.66 6.44
CA THR A 463 19.47 1.71 6.53
C THR A 463 19.96 3.14 6.27
N VAL A 464 20.87 3.63 7.10
CA VAL A 464 21.59 4.90 6.90
C VAL A 464 22.95 4.62 6.26
N LEU A 465 23.25 5.35 5.18
CA LEU A 465 24.45 5.27 4.36
C LEU A 465 25.19 6.61 4.42
N VAL A 466 26.53 6.58 4.50
CA VAL A 466 27.36 7.78 4.68
C VAL A 466 28.49 7.84 3.67
N ASP A 467 28.56 8.95 2.92
CA ASP A 467 29.69 9.33 2.07
C ASP A 467 30.10 10.77 2.41
N GLU A 468 31.05 10.94 3.32
CA GLU A 468 31.55 12.26 3.76
C GLU A 468 32.17 13.09 2.63
N SER A 469 32.51 12.45 1.50
CA SER A 469 33.05 13.13 0.32
C SER A 469 31.96 13.63 -0.64
N ALA A 470 30.72 13.13 -0.48
CA ALA A 470 29.59 13.59 -1.26
C ALA A 470 29.22 15.05 -0.91
N ASN A 471 28.64 15.73 -1.90
CA ASN A 471 28.13 17.09 -1.77
C ASN A 471 26.78 17.19 -2.49
N TRP A 472 25.84 16.34 -2.06
CA TRP A 472 24.49 16.31 -2.61
C TRP A 472 23.65 17.49 -2.15
N GLU A 473 22.60 17.80 -2.89
CA GLU A 473 21.54 18.68 -2.38
C GLU A 473 20.59 17.87 -1.50
N SER A 474 20.00 18.51 -0.47
CA SER A 474 19.04 17.83 0.40
C SER A 474 17.87 17.29 -0.41
N ASN A 475 17.59 16.00 -0.25
CA ASN A 475 16.55 15.23 -0.97
C ASN A 475 16.71 15.21 -2.50
N GLN A 476 17.89 15.51 -3.03
CA GLN A 476 18.20 15.42 -4.45
C GLN A 476 17.83 14.06 -5.08
N TRP A 477 18.03 12.98 -4.33
CA TRP A 477 17.91 11.61 -4.82
C TRP A 477 16.63 10.92 -4.35
N VAL A 478 15.72 11.66 -3.73
CA VAL A 478 14.45 11.16 -3.23
C VAL A 478 13.47 11.17 -4.39
N GLY A 479 12.94 10.01 -4.79
CA GLY A 479 12.01 9.97 -5.91
C GLY A 479 11.75 8.59 -6.45
N ALA A 480 10.63 8.48 -7.16
CA ALA A 480 10.29 7.33 -8.01
C ALA A 480 11.34 7.02 -9.10
N ASN A 481 12.20 7.98 -9.43
CA ASN A 481 13.18 7.89 -10.52
C ASN A 481 14.53 7.35 -10.06
N PHE A 482 14.77 7.37 -8.76
CA PHE A 482 16.07 7.10 -8.20
C PHE A 482 16.01 5.86 -7.33
N THR A 483 16.98 4.99 -7.56
CA THR A 483 17.28 3.88 -6.66
C THR A 483 18.76 3.91 -6.36
N ILE A 484 19.16 3.32 -5.26
CA ILE A 484 20.57 3.15 -4.91
C ILE A 484 20.90 1.66 -4.92
N ASN A 485 21.95 1.31 -5.64
CA ASN A 485 22.69 0.08 -5.40
C ASN A 485 23.85 0.42 -4.47
N PRO A 486 23.75 0.07 -3.17
CA PRO A 486 24.76 0.46 -2.20
C PRO A 486 26.02 -0.42 -2.30
N ASN A 487 26.05 -1.41 -3.19
CA ASN A 487 27.23 -2.19 -3.49
C ASN A 487 27.20 -2.73 -4.92
N ILE A 488 27.96 -2.12 -5.83
CA ILE A 488 27.95 -2.44 -7.26
C ILE A 488 28.40 -3.88 -7.60
N THR A 489 28.87 -4.66 -6.63
CA THR A 489 29.19 -6.09 -6.83
C THR A 489 27.96 -6.99 -6.84
N GLN A 490 26.80 -6.45 -6.47
CA GLN A 490 25.52 -7.16 -6.40
C GLN A 490 24.41 -6.33 -7.07
N PRO A 491 23.29 -6.96 -7.50
CA PRO A 491 22.29 -6.28 -8.33
C PRO A 491 21.08 -5.72 -7.57
N LEU A 492 21.09 -5.67 -6.23
CA LEU A 492 19.98 -5.15 -5.40
C LEU A 492 19.99 -3.62 -5.40
N HIS A 493 18.79 -3.09 -5.57
CA HIS A 493 18.49 -1.67 -5.53
C HIS A 493 17.49 -1.38 -4.42
N TYR A 494 17.69 -0.25 -3.76
CA TYR A 494 16.88 0.19 -2.63
C TYR A 494 16.25 1.54 -2.95
N ALA A 495 15.06 1.76 -2.39
CA ALA A 495 14.37 3.05 -2.49
C ALA A 495 15.01 4.05 -1.53
N ILE A 496 15.27 5.26 -2.03
CA ILE A 496 15.90 6.34 -1.26
C ILE A 496 14.79 7.13 -0.55
N VAL A 497 14.86 7.20 0.78
CA VAL A 497 13.87 7.86 1.63
C VAL A 497 14.19 9.34 1.79
N SER A 498 15.45 9.64 2.09
CA SER A 498 15.93 10.99 2.30
C SER A 498 17.42 11.06 2.03
N ASN A 499 17.94 12.24 1.73
CA ASN A 499 19.37 12.48 1.76
C ASN A 499 19.70 13.91 2.22
N THR A 500 20.83 14.05 2.91
CA THR A 500 21.48 15.34 3.21
C THR A 500 22.58 15.58 2.17
N SER A 501 23.57 16.42 2.48
CA SER A 501 24.75 16.60 1.64
C SER A 501 25.66 15.38 1.56
N ASN A 502 25.63 14.49 2.57
CA ASN A 502 26.58 13.37 2.68
C ASN A 502 26.01 12.11 3.34
N THR A 503 24.73 12.12 3.73
CA THR A 503 24.04 11.00 4.35
C THR A 503 22.80 10.67 3.52
N MET A 504 22.46 9.38 3.42
CA MET A 504 21.30 8.89 2.70
C MET A 504 20.60 7.82 3.53
N SER A 505 19.29 7.92 3.68
CA SER A 505 18.46 6.88 4.28
C SER A 505 17.71 6.12 3.20
N ILE A 506 17.66 4.79 3.32
CA ILE A 506 17.02 3.90 2.35
C ILE A 506 16.08 2.92 3.06
N TRP A 507 15.04 2.45 2.37
CA TRP A 507 14.14 1.43 2.89
C TRP A 507 14.75 0.04 2.78
N GLY A 508 14.76 -0.74 3.86
CA GLY A 508 15.28 -2.12 3.90
C GLY A 508 16.68 -2.25 4.50
N ASP A 509 17.07 -3.49 4.76
CA ASP A 509 18.40 -3.84 5.31
C ASP A 509 19.41 -4.01 4.17
N SER A 510 20.45 -3.16 4.17
CA SER A 510 21.63 -3.29 3.33
C SER A 510 22.93 -3.29 4.14
N GLU A 511 22.84 -3.34 5.48
CA GLU A 511 23.96 -3.15 6.41
C GLU A 511 25.10 -4.13 6.11
N PHE A 512 24.75 -5.38 5.85
CA PHE A 512 25.72 -6.48 5.68
C PHE A 512 26.70 -6.30 4.51
N PHE A 513 26.35 -5.52 3.48
CA PHE A 513 27.17 -5.39 2.27
C PHE A 513 27.46 -3.94 1.88
N SER A 514 27.07 -2.98 2.72
CA SER A 514 27.28 -1.54 2.52
C SER A 514 28.31 -1.02 3.52
N THR A 515 29.52 -1.60 3.50
CA THR A 515 30.60 -1.26 4.45
C THR A 515 31.49 -0.15 3.90
N SER A 516 32.26 0.50 4.79
CA SER A 516 33.25 1.51 4.41
C SER A 516 34.20 1.00 3.32
N GLY A 517 34.45 1.85 2.30
CA GLY A 517 35.28 1.54 1.14
C GLY A 517 34.57 0.81 -0.01
N ILE A 518 33.29 0.44 0.13
CA ILE A 518 32.50 -0.15 -0.94
C ILE A 518 31.95 0.93 -1.88
N ALA A 519 32.05 0.66 -3.19
CA ALA A 519 31.51 1.53 -4.22
C ALA A 519 30.00 1.35 -4.39
N TYR A 520 29.30 2.47 -4.57
CA TYR A 520 27.86 2.52 -4.81
C TYR A 520 27.52 3.22 -6.13
N GLU A 521 26.29 3.01 -6.59
CA GLU A 521 25.69 3.76 -7.69
C GLU A 521 24.26 4.20 -7.34
N ILE A 522 23.97 5.49 -7.56
CA ILE A 522 22.62 6.05 -7.60
C ILE A 522 22.18 5.98 -9.04
N VAL A 523 21.14 5.20 -9.30
CA VAL A 523 20.62 4.93 -10.64
C VAL A 523 19.37 5.74 -10.88
N ASP A 524 19.42 6.52 -11.94
CA ASP A 524 18.27 7.15 -12.55
C ASP A 524 17.69 6.22 -13.61
N VAL A 525 16.48 5.74 -13.39
CA VAL A 525 15.84 4.74 -14.26
C VAL A 525 15.20 5.36 -15.50
N ARG A 526 15.37 6.68 -15.72
CA ARG A 526 14.92 7.37 -16.93
C ARG A 526 15.77 7.02 -18.13
N MET A 527 15.12 6.77 -19.27
CA MET A 527 15.76 6.62 -20.56
C MET A 527 16.15 7.98 -21.14
N SER A 528 17.27 8.01 -21.86
CA SER A 528 17.60 9.14 -22.71
C SER A 528 16.81 9.11 -24.01
N ALA A 529 16.61 10.28 -24.62
CA ALA A 529 15.95 10.44 -25.93
C ALA A 529 16.65 9.75 -27.12
N LEU A 530 17.72 9.00 -26.87
CA LEU A 530 18.42 8.22 -27.89
C LEU A 530 18.22 6.72 -27.70
N SER A 531 17.40 6.29 -26.74
CA SER A 531 17.12 4.88 -26.48
C SER A 531 16.59 4.19 -27.73
N ALA A 532 17.01 2.95 -27.99
CA ALA A 532 16.43 2.13 -29.05
C ALA A 532 15.01 1.65 -28.72
N ALA A 533 14.58 1.88 -27.48
CA ALA A 533 13.23 1.64 -27.00
C ALA A 533 12.29 2.82 -27.28
N ALA A 534 12.83 4.02 -27.50
CA ALA A 534 12.02 5.11 -28.04
C ALA A 534 11.50 4.67 -29.43
N ASP A 535 10.22 4.88 -29.69
CA ASP A 535 9.56 4.64 -30.99
C ASP A 535 9.26 3.17 -31.38
N VAL A 536 9.28 2.22 -30.44
CA VAL A 536 9.04 0.78 -30.73
C VAL A 536 7.64 0.28 -30.31
N ALA A 537 6.78 1.15 -29.77
CA ALA A 537 5.48 0.72 -29.23
C ALA A 537 4.34 0.64 -30.24
N SER A 538 3.34 -0.17 -29.89
CA SER A 538 2.04 -0.21 -30.55
C SER A 538 1.24 1.12 -30.43
N PRO A 539 0.52 1.57 -31.48
CA PRO A 539 -0.37 2.74 -31.44
C PRO A 539 -1.58 2.59 -30.49
N THR A 540 -1.77 1.41 -29.90
CA THR A 540 -2.87 1.10 -28.98
C THR A 540 -2.46 1.18 -27.50
N GLY A 541 -1.35 1.84 -27.18
CA GLY A 541 -0.85 1.99 -25.80
C GLY A 541 -1.59 3.03 -24.95
N PRO A 542 -1.29 3.10 -23.64
CA PRO A 542 -1.80 4.13 -22.74
C PRO A 542 -1.54 5.54 -23.27
N SER A 543 -2.48 6.46 -23.04
CA SER A 543 -2.39 7.85 -23.48
C SER A 543 -1.34 8.68 -22.71
N THR A 544 -0.76 8.15 -21.64
CA THR A 544 0.29 8.79 -20.85
C THR A 544 1.37 7.78 -20.43
N ASP A 545 2.59 8.26 -20.23
CA ASP A 545 3.68 7.49 -19.62
C ASP A 545 3.47 7.26 -18.11
N PHE A 546 4.47 6.66 -17.46
CA PHE A 546 4.47 6.36 -16.02
C PHE A 546 4.36 7.58 -15.08
N PHE A 547 4.62 8.78 -15.58
CA PHE A 547 4.55 10.04 -14.84
C PHE A 547 3.36 10.89 -15.25
N GLY A 548 2.45 10.33 -16.05
CA GLY A 548 1.28 11.05 -16.54
C GLY A 548 1.60 12.03 -17.68
N ASN A 549 2.80 11.98 -18.27
CA ASN A 549 3.09 12.81 -19.45
C ASN A 549 2.37 12.22 -20.68
N PRO A 550 1.76 13.04 -21.54
CA PRO A 550 0.98 12.57 -22.69
C PRO A 550 1.84 11.81 -23.71
N ARG A 551 1.24 10.77 -24.31
CA ARG A 551 1.78 10.03 -25.45
C ARG A 551 1.05 10.36 -26.76
N PRO A 552 1.76 10.38 -27.90
CA PRO A 552 3.22 10.35 -28.04
C PRO A 552 3.85 11.68 -27.56
N VAL A 553 5.03 11.62 -26.93
CA VAL A 553 5.82 12.84 -26.69
C VAL A 553 6.49 13.19 -28.02
N ASP A 554 5.98 14.20 -28.72
CA ASP A 554 6.68 14.83 -29.83
C ASP A 554 7.99 15.45 -29.31
N ILE A 555 9.11 14.73 -29.47
CA ILE A 555 10.43 15.35 -29.44
C ILE A 555 10.67 15.89 -30.84
N PHE A 556 10.55 17.20 -31.00
CA PHE A 556 10.95 17.89 -32.23
C PHE A 556 12.41 17.52 -32.57
N ASP A 557 12.57 16.72 -33.64
CA ASP A 557 13.80 16.40 -34.38
C ASP A 557 14.86 15.51 -33.68
N ARG A 558 14.76 14.19 -33.92
CA ARG A 558 15.86 13.25 -34.33
C ARG A 558 15.31 11.82 -34.57
N GLY A 559 14.97 11.49 -35.82
CA GLY A 559 14.15 10.32 -36.14
C GLY A 559 14.82 9.03 -36.65
N ARG A 560 13.99 8.13 -37.19
CA ARG A 560 14.10 7.62 -38.58
C ARG A 560 12.76 7.12 -39.19
N ASP A 561 11.67 7.88 -39.09
CA ASP A 561 10.66 8.03 -40.15
C ASP A 561 9.94 9.38 -39.95
N GLU A 562 9.74 10.16 -41.02
CA GLU A 562 8.99 11.42 -40.96
C GLU A 562 7.48 11.16 -41.18
N SER A 563 6.97 10.08 -40.59
CA SER A 563 5.53 9.80 -40.50
C SER A 563 5.11 9.99 -39.04
N MET A 564 4.12 10.85 -38.80
CA MET A 564 3.71 11.28 -37.45
C MET A 564 2.92 10.21 -36.67
N ASP A 565 3.35 8.96 -36.72
CA ASP A 565 2.66 7.80 -36.14
C ASP A 565 3.60 6.94 -35.25
N GLU A 566 4.60 7.53 -34.59
CA GLU A 566 5.61 6.82 -33.77
C GLU A 566 5.30 6.89 -32.25
N TYR A 567 5.46 5.77 -31.53
CA TYR A 567 5.05 5.59 -30.12
C TYR A 567 6.14 4.92 -29.26
N ASP A 568 6.27 5.34 -28.00
CA ASP A 568 7.26 4.88 -27.00
C ASP A 568 6.77 3.65 -26.16
N ILE A 569 7.69 2.71 -25.88
CA ILE A 569 7.46 1.40 -25.22
C ILE A 569 7.11 1.43 -23.73
N GLY A 570 6.67 2.53 -23.12
CA GLY A 570 6.29 2.42 -21.70
C GLY A 570 7.41 2.60 -20.69
N ALA A 571 8.65 2.30 -21.06
CA ALA A 571 9.79 2.46 -20.16
C ALA A 571 9.95 3.94 -19.78
N ILE A 572 10.44 4.21 -18.57
CA ILE A 572 10.46 5.53 -17.95
C ILE A 572 11.16 6.55 -18.86
N GLU A 573 10.39 7.38 -19.56
CA GLU A 573 10.87 8.56 -20.26
C GLU A 573 10.42 9.77 -19.43
N ILE A 574 11.34 10.59 -18.92
CA ILE A 574 10.95 11.91 -18.41
C ILE A 574 11.94 12.95 -18.90
N PRO A 575 11.46 14.14 -19.32
CA PRO A 575 12.27 15.34 -19.23
C PRO A 575 12.74 15.60 -17.79
N TYR A 576 13.80 16.39 -17.69
CA TYR A 576 14.62 16.63 -16.50
C TYR A 576 13.88 17.07 -15.20
N GLU A 577 12.58 17.40 -15.22
CA GLU A 577 11.93 18.25 -14.20
C GLU A 577 10.67 17.69 -13.48
N SER A 578 10.42 16.38 -13.38
CA SER A 578 9.22 15.90 -12.66
C SER A 578 9.48 15.24 -11.30
N PRO A 579 9.29 15.96 -10.17
CA PRO A 579 9.37 15.41 -8.82
C PRO A 579 7.98 14.91 -8.37
N PHE A 580 7.72 13.62 -8.52
CA PHE A 580 6.45 13.00 -8.06
C PHE A 580 6.51 12.38 -6.66
N LEU A 581 7.49 12.73 -5.83
CA LEU A 581 7.31 12.60 -4.38
C LEU A 581 6.75 13.90 -3.82
N ASN A 582 5.42 13.96 -3.71
CA ASN A 582 4.67 14.99 -2.99
C ASN A 582 3.35 14.31 -2.55
N PRO A 583 2.70 14.54 -1.39
CA PRO A 583 3.04 15.04 -0.04
C PRO A 583 2.60 14.04 1.09
N LYS A 584 2.39 12.75 0.79
CA LYS A 584 1.48 11.86 1.56
C LYS A 584 1.98 11.36 2.92
N SER A 585 3.27 11.51 3.21
CA SER A 585 3.89 11.11 4.49
C SER A 585 4.59 12.26 5.22
N ASP A 586 4.32 13.49 4.77
CA ASP A 586 4.78 14.75 5.35
C ASP A 586 3.79 15.23 6.43
N ILE A 587 4.01 14.79 7.67
CA ILE A 587 3.17 15.13 8.84
C ILE A 587 3.22 16.62 9.12
N ASN A 588 4.39 17.21 8.90
CA ASN A 588 4.64 18.59 9.25
C ASN A 588 4.20 19.57 8.14
N ARG A 589 3.83 19.04 6.97
CA ARG A 589 3.36 19.76 5.78
C ARG A 589 4.42 20.70 5.17
N ASP A 590 5.73 20.40 5.29
CA ASP A 590 6.83 21.15 4.68
C ASP A 590 7.19 20.74 3.24
N GLY A 591 6.39 19.87 2.64
CA GLY A 591 6.58 19.23 1.35
C GLY A 591 7.58 18.07 1.37
N ARG A 592 7.91 17.48 2.53
CA ARG A 592 8.99 16.46 2.65
C ARG A 592 8.58 15.31 3.54
N VAL A 593 9.07 14.11 3.23
CA VAL A 593 8.95 12.93 4.07
C VAL A 593 10.30 12.69 4.70
N ASP A 594 10.49 13.14 5.94
CA ASP A 594 11.78 13.05 6.61
C ASP A 594 11.66 12.60 8.08
N SER A 595 12.82 12.46 8.74
CA SER A 595 12.86 12.04 10.14
C SER A 595 12.11 12.98 11.08
N LYS A 596 11.78 14.22 10.67
CA LYS A 596 10.97 15.14 11.49
C LYS A 596 9.51 14.70 11.54
N ASP A 597 9.00 14.06 10.50
CA ASP A 597 7.67 13.47 10.53
C ASP A 597 7.63 12.32 11.56
N LEU A 598 8.65 11.47 11.57
CA LEU A 598 8.78 10.40 12.57
C LEU A 598 9.03 10.95 13.99
N LEU A 599 9.82 12.02 14.14
CA LEU A 599 10.04 12.67 15.43
C LEU A 599 8.78 13.35 15.97
N LEU A 600 7.95 13.95 15.12
CA LEU A 600 6.67 14.54 15.54
C LEU A 600 5.66 13.47 16.00
N LEU A 601 5.71 12.27 15.41
CA LEU A 601 4.97 11.10 15.91
C LEU A 601 5.48 10.66 17.28
N ASP A 602 6.80 10.49 17.43
CA ASP A 602 7.43 10.07 18.69
C ASP A 602 7.28 11.09 19.82
N GLU A 603 7.34 12.39 19.50
CA GLU A 603 7.15 13.50 20.44
C GLU A 603 5.69 13.61 20.87
N ALA A 604 4.73 13.45 19.95
CA ALA A 604 3.31 13.39 20.30
C ALA A 604 3.02 12.23 21.29
N ILE A 605 3.60 11.06 21.07
CA ILE A 605 3.42 9.88 21.94
C ILE A 605 4.09 10.07 23.32
N LYS A 606 5.27 10.72 23.37
CA LYS A 606 6.01 10.97 24.62
C LYS A 606 5.43 12.11 25.46
N GLU A 607 4.72 13.04 24.86
CA GLU A 607 3.96 14.07 25.58
C GLU A 607 2.61 13.56 26.08
N GLU A 608 1.95 12.65 25.35
CA GLU A 608 0.63 12.10 25.69
C GLU A 608 0.66 10.94 26.72
N SER A 609 1.84 10.40 27.04
CA SER A 609 2.06 9.34 28.05
C SER A 609 2.52 9.85 29.43
N LYS A 610 2.55 11.17 29.63
CA LYS A 610 2.80 11.83 30.93
C LYS A 610 1.53 12.48 31.45
#